data_AF-A0A8H3ZYK2-F1
#
_entry.id   AF-A0A8H3ZYK2-F1
#
_cell.length_a   1.000
_cell.length_b   1.000
_cell.length_c   1.000
_cell.angle_alpha   90.00
_cell.angle_beta   90.00
_cell.angle_gamma   90.00
#
_symmetry.space_group_name_H-M   'P 1'
#
loop_
_entity.id
_entity.type
_entity.pdbx_description
1 polymer ?
#
loop_
_entity_poly.entity_id
_entity_poly.type
_entity_poly.pdbx_seq_one_letter_code
_entity_poly.pdbx_strand_id
1 'polypeptide(L)'
;MNSKKNFNIAIDSLTGVEKLQIGQKASEISKVPKIRNIINEIIQIITKNGRNVVVGRDATTKILPNARVKLILEADFETRVYRRAKQLNAEEFETIRKVFSDLLKRDVDSFNLVLEAKKLPLLSILPIYPSSKWSQRFYHVFYGLDLVIIICCIS
;
A
#
# COMPACT_ATOMS: atom_id res chain seq x y z
N MET A 1 -7.08 -30.15 1.47
CA MET A 1 -7.84 -29.49 2.56
C MET A 1 -7.08 -28.24 2.99
N ASN A 2 -7.47 -27.07 2.48
CA ASN A 2 -6.80 -25.80 2.81
C ASN A 2 -7.27 -25.33 4.19
N SER A 3 -6.43 -25.54 5.19
CA SER A 3 -6.54 -24.87 6.48
C SER A 3 -6.39 -23.37 6.25
N LYS A 4 -7.50 -22.64 6.27
CA LYS A 4 -7.46 -21.17 6.46
C LYS A 4 -6.88 -20.95 7.85
N LYS A 5 -5.56 -20.75 7.93
CA LYS A 5 -4.94 -20.17 9.13
C LYS A 5 -5.50 -18.77 9.26
N ASN A 6 -6.52 -18.62 10.11
CA ASN A 6 -6.96 -17.31 10.57
C ASN A 6 -5.84 -16.75 11.44
N PHE A 7 -4.97 -15.96 10.83
CA PHE A 7 -4.10 -15.08 11.59
C PHE A 7 -5.00 -14.01 12.20
N ASN A 8 -5.43 -14.22 13.44
CA ASN A 8 -6.06 -13.17 14.24
C ASN A 8 -4.96 -12.15 14.55
N ILE A 9 -4.79 -11.16 13.67
CA ILE A 9 -3.89 -10.05 13.91
C ILE A 9 -4.60 -9.16 14.92
N ALA A 10 -4.00 -8.94 16.10
CA ALA A 10 -4.57 -8.14 17.20
C ALA A 10 -4.97 -6.69 16.81
N ILE A 11 -4.62 -6.26 15.60
CA ILE A 11 -4.96 -4.97 15.02
C ILE A 11 -6.44 -4.92 14.60
N ASP A 12 -7.06 -6.05 14.25
CA ASP A 12 -8.44 -6.07 13.76
C ASP A 12 -9.46 -5.68 14.83
N SER A 13 -9.18 -6.02 16.09
CA SER A 13 -10.00 -5.67 17.27
C SER A 13 -9.89 -4.21 17.70
N LEU A 14 -8.99 -3.42 17.11
CA LEU A 14 -8.78 -2.02 17.50
C LEU A 14 -9.85 -1.07 16.92
N THR A 15 -10.12 -0.01 17.66
CA THR A 15 -10.94 1.12 17.21
C THR A 15 -10.27 1.89 16.06
N GLY A 16 -11.04 2.69 15.33
CA GLY A 16 -10.50 3.53 14.24
C GLY A 16 -9.41 4.50 14.71
N VAL A 17 -9.54 5.05 15.92
CA VAL A 17 -8.57 5.97 16.51
C VAL A 17 -7.27 5.26 16.87
N GLU A 18 -7.34 4.08 17.50
CA GLU A 18 -6.16 3.28 17.81
C GLU A 18 -5.43 2.84 16.54
N LYS A 19 -6.17 2.42 15.51
CA LYS A 19 -5.63 2.08 14.19
C LYS A 19 -4.89 3.27 13.56
N LEU A 20 -5.41 4.49 13.72
CA LEU A 20 -4.75 5.71 13.23
C LEU A 20 -3.44 5.97 13.98
N GLN A 21 -3.46 5.90 15.32
CA GLN A 21 -2.27 6.11 16.16
C GLN A 21 -1.16 5.09 15.90
N ILE A 22 -1.52 3.82 15.76
CA ILE A 22 -0.54 2.77 15.42
C ILE A 22 0.04 3.01 14.03
N GLY A 23 -0.80 3.41 13.06
CA GLY A 23 -0.35 3.77 11.72
C GLY A 23 0.67 4.91 11.74
N GLN A 24 0.45 5.92 12.58
CA GLN A 24 1.37 7.06 12.76
C GLN A 24 2.71 6.61 13.36
N LYS A 25 2.68 5.83 14.44
CA LYS A 25 3.89 5.27 15.06
C LYS A 25 4.67 4.38 14.09
N ALA A 26 3.98 3.52 13.35
CA ALA A 26 4.60 2.69 12.32
C ALA A 26 5.27 3.55 11.23
N SER A 27 4.62 4.64 10.82
CA SER A 27 5.20 5.60 9.88
C SER A 27 6.48 6.25 10.43
N GLU A 28 6.51 6.65 11.71
CA GLU A 28 7.69 7.21 12.36
C GLU A 28 8.84 6.21 12.43
N ILE A 29 8.56 4.98 12.87
CA ILE A 29 9.55 3.90 12.95
C ILE A 29 10.12 3.58 11.56
N SER A 30 9.28 3.61 10.51
CA SER A 30 9.70 3.32 9.13
C SER A 30 10.69 4.33 8.53
N LYS A 31 10.84 5.50 9.16
CA LYS A 31 11.83 6.52 8.76
C LYS A 31 13.24 6.17 9.24
N VAL A 32 13.40 5.26 10.20
CA VAL A 32 14.71 4.83 10.71
C VAL A 32 15.43 3.97 9.65
N PRO A 33 16.55 4.43 9.06
CA PRO A 33 17.18 3.73 7.93
C PRO A 33 17.59 2.29 8.24
N LYS A 34 18.10 2.04 9.45
CA LYS A 34 18.51 0.70 9.89
C LYS A 34 17.34 -0.28 9.90
N ILE A 35 16.18 0.14 10.40
CA ILE A 35 14.97 -0.69 10.44
C ILE A 35 14.46 -0.92 9.01
N ARG A 36 14.44 0.13 8.19
CA ARG A 36 14.02 0.05 6.79
C ARG A 36 14.86 -0.95 5.99
N ASN A 37 16.18 -0.93 6.16
CA ASN A 37 17.09 -1.84 5.46
C ASN A 37 16.80 -3.30 5.82
N ILE A 38 16.63 -3.60 7.12
CA ILE A 38 16.29 -4.95 7.60
C ILE A 38 14.96 -5.42 6.99
N ILE A 39 13.92 -4.57 7.00
CA ILE A 39 12.61 -4.91 6.42
C ILE A 39 12.74 -5.15 4.90
N ASN A 40 13.48 -4.30 4.19
CA ASN A 40 13.68 -4.44 2.76
C ASN A 40 14.40 -5.75 2.41
N GLU A 41 15.43 -6.13 3.16
CA GLU A 41 16.14 -7.40 2.99
C GLU A 41 15.20 -8.59 3.18
N ILE A 42 14.36 -8.57 4.23
CA ILE A 42 13.36 -9.61 4.48
C ILE A 42 12.37 -9.72 3.30
N ILE A 43 11.84 -8.58 2.82
CA ILE A 43 10.92 -8.57 1.66
C ILE A 43 11.62 -9.14 0.42
N GLN A 44 12.86 -8.75 0.15
CA GLN A 44 13.64 -9.26 -0.98
C GLN A 44 13.87 -10.77 -0.87
N ILE A 45 14.16 -11.30 0.33
CA ILE A 45 14.32 -12.74 0.54
C ILE A 45 13.01 -13.48 0.27
N ILE A 46 11.89 -13.00 0.81
CA ILE A 46 10.56 -13.62 0.61
C ILE A 46 10.15 -13.60 -0.87
N THR A 47 10.52 -12.54 -1.59
CA THR A 47 10.12 -12.34 -2.98
C THR A 47 11.01 -13.04 -4.00
N LYS A 48 12.17 -13.58 -3.60
CA LYS A 48 13.04 -14.38 -4.49
C LYS A 48 12.34 -15.62 -5.04
N ASN A 49 11.49 -16.26 -4.24
CA ASN A 49 10.85 -17.53 -4.58
C ASN A 49 9.33 -17.38 -4.50
N GLY A 50 8.67 -17.23 -5.65
CA GLY A 50 7.21 -17.31 -5.76
C GLY A 50 6.52 -16.09 -6.39
N ARG A 51 5.20 -16.19 -6.49
CA ARG A 51 4.30 -15.17 -7.03
C ARG A 51 3.86 -14.26 -5.89
N ASN A 52 4.50 -13.10 -5.79
CA ASN A 52 4.31 -12.19 -4.67
C ASN A 52 3.65 -10.89 -5.13
N VAL A 53 2.80 -10.31 -4.29
CA VAL A 53 2.31 -8.94 -4.50
C VAL A 53 2.89 -8.08 -3.39
N VAL A 54 3.73 -7.11 -3.74
CA VAL A 54 4.37 -6.20 -2.78
C VAL A 54 3.71 -4.84 -2.89
N VAL A 55 3.15 -4.35 -1.79
CA VAL A 55 2.46 -3.06 -1.77
C VAL A 55 3.29 -2.06 -0.99
N GLY A 56 3.64 -0.92 -1.59
CA GLY A 56 4.43 0.11 -0.91
C GLY A 56 4.82 1.27 -1.82
N ARG A 57 5.04 2.45 -1.22
CA ARG A 57 5.34 3.70 -1.95
C ARG A 57 6.68 3.68 -2.69
N ASP A 58 7.63 2.90 -2.19
CA ASP A 58 8.98 2.74 -2.75
C ASP A 58 9.26 1.31 -3.22
N ALA A 59 8.22 0.48 -3.32
CA ALA A 59 8.40 -0.91 -3.66
C ALA A 59 8.94 -1.08 -5.10
N THR A 60 8.53 -0.21 -6.03
CA THR A 60 8.92 -0.23 -7.45
C THR A 60 10.31 0.35 -7.72
N THR A 61 10.84 1.16 -6.79
CA THR A 61 12.08 1.94 -6.96
C THR A 61 13.21 1.47 -6.05
N LYS A 62 12.93 1.21 -4.76
CA LYS A 62 13.95 0.87 -3.75
C LYS A 62 13.92 -0.61 -3.35
N ILE A 63 12.74 -1.17 -3.11
CA ILE A 63 12.65 -2.54 -2.58
C ILE A 63 12.91 -3.56 -3.69
N LEU A 64 12.23 -3.42 -4.84
CA LEU A 64 12.30 -4.36 -5.95
C LEU A 64 12.43 -3.59 -7.28
N PRO A 65 13.57 -2.90 -7.50
CA PRO A 65 13.82 -2.11 -8.70
C PRO A 65 13.78 -2.94 -9.99
N ASN A 66 14.06 -4.24 -9.90
CA ASN A 66 14.11 -5.14 -11.05
C ASN A 66 12.84 -5.99 -11.21
N ALA A 67 11.74 -5.62 -10.56
CA ALA A 67 10.47 -6.31 -10.71
C ALA A 67 9.99 -6.26 -12.17
N ARG A 68 9.53 -7.42 -12.68
CA ARG A 68 9.06 -7.59 -14.06
C ARG A 68 7.83 -6.73 -14.38
N VAL A 69 6.94 -6.53 -13.39
CA VAL A 69 5.76 -5.67 -13.51
C VAL A 69 5.70 -4.71 -12.34
N LYS A 70 5.44 -3.45 -12.64
CA LYS A 70 5.36 -2.36 -11.69
C LYS A 70 4.07 -1.60 -11.95
N LEU A 71 3.18 -1.54 -10.96
CA LEU A 71 1.92 -0.81 -11.04
C LEU A 71 1.97 0.41 -10.12
N ILE A 72 1.60 1.57 -10.67
CA ILE A 72 1.45 2.82 -9.93
C ILE A 72 -0.04 3.12 -9.87
N LEU A 73 -0.57 3.20 -8.64
CA LEU A 73 -1.99 3.44 -8.40
C LEU A 73 -2.15 4.88 -7.90
N GLU A 74 -2.85 5.69 -8.68
CA GLU A 74 -3.16 7.08 -8.36
C GLU A 74 -4.66 7.26 -8.17
N ALA A 75 -5.01 8.10 -7.20
CA ALA A 75 -6.36 8.55 -6.93
C ALA A 75 -6.30 9.99 -6.39
N ASP A 76 -7.36 10.74 -6.63
CA ASP A 76 -7.56 12.07 -6.05
C ASP A 76 -7.51 12.02 -4.52
N PHE A 77 -7.06 13.12 -3.93
CA PHE A 77 -6.87 13.22 -2.48
C PHE A 77 -8.20 12.99 -1.72
N GLU A 78 -9.30 13.52 -2.24
CA GLU A 78 -10.63 13.39 -1.62
C GLU A 78 -11.10 11.92 -1.59
N THR A 79 -10.96 11.18 -2.69
CA THR A 79 -11.26 9.73 -2.73
C THR A 79 -10.41 8.95 -1.72
N ARG A 80 -9.14 9.32 -1.55
CA ARG A 80 -8.25 8.68 -0.57
C ARG A 80 -8.68 8.96 0.86
N VAL A 81 -9.02 10.20 1.18
CA VAL A 81 -9.60 10.60 2.48
C VAL A 81 -10.88 9.83 2.75
N TYR A 82 -11.82 9.82 1.79
CA TYR A 82 -13.10 9.11 1.93
C TYR A 82 -12.90 7.61 2.16
N ARG A 83 -12.06 6.96 1.35
CA ARG A 83 -11.76 5.53 1.49
C ARG A 83 -11.14 5.23 2.86
N ARG A 84 -10.21 6.06 3.32
CA ARG A 84 -9.52 5.88 4.60
C ARG A 84 -10.46 6.11 5.78
N ALA A 85 -11.31 7.13 5.73
CA ALA A 85 -12.35 7.37 6.73
C ALA A 85 -13.28 6.16 6.84
N LYS A 86 -13.75 5.61 5.71
CA LYS A 86 -14.58 4.41 5.67
C LYS A 86 -13.88 3.18 6.27
N GLN A 87 -12.59 2.97 5.99
CA GLN A 87 -11.81 1.86 6.58
C GLN A 87 -11.70 1.95 8.10
N LEU A 88 -11.69 3.18 8.65
CA LEU A 88 -11.60 3.43 10.09
C LEU A 88 -12.97 3.51 10.76
N ASN A 89 -14.06 3.32 10.02
CA ASN A 89 -15.43 3.60 10.47
C ASN A 89 -15.56 5.00 11.09
N ALA A 90 -14.87 5.97 10.49
CA ALA A 90 -14.85 7.36 10.95
C ALA A 90 -16.09 8.09 10.42
N GLU A 91 -17.08 8.29 11.29
CA GLU A 91 -18.30 9.05 10.98
C GLU A 91 -18.25 10.47 11.55
N GLU A 92 -17.51 10.65 12.64
CA GLU A 92 -17.34 11.95 13.29
C GLU A 92 -16.42 12.87 12.48
N PHE A 93 -16.85 14.12 12.33
CA PHE A 93 -16.12 15.15 11.60
C PHE A 93 -14.68 15.35 12.10
N GLU A 94 -14.45 15.28 13.42
CA GLU A 94 -13.12 15.43 14.00
C GLU A 94 -12.18 14.27 13.63
N THR A 95 -12.71 13.05 13.55
CA THR A 95 -11.93 11.88 13.10
C THR A 95 -11.61 11.98 11.62
N ILE A 96 -12.56 12.44 10.79
CA ILE A 96 -12.33 12.69 9.36
C ILE A 96 -11.25 13.78 9.16
N ARG A 97 -11.28 14.87 9.93
CA ARG A 97 -10.22 15.89 9.92
C ARG A 97 -8.85 15.31 10.26
N LYS A 98 -8.76 14.43 11.26
CA LYS A 98 -7.50 13.75 11.60
C LYS A 98 -7.00 12.86 10.46
N VAL A 99 -7.89 12.15 9.76
CA VAL A 99 -7.55 11.37 8.57
C VAL A 99 -7.02 12.25 7.45
N PHE A 100 -7.69 13.37 7.18
CA PHE A 100 -7.26 14.35 6.18
C PHE A 100 -5.83 14.83 6.47
N SER A 101 -5.58 15.30 7.70
CA SER A 101 -4.26 15.79 8.11
C SER A 101 -3.18 14.71 8.08
N ASP A 102 -3.51 13.48 8.48
CA ASP A 102 -2.59 12.33 8.41
C ASP A 102 -2.19 12.03 6.97
N LEU A 103 -3.16 11.96 6.06
CA LEU A 103 -2.90 11.69 4.64
C LEU A 103 -2.07 12.81 3.99
N LEU A 104 -2.42 14.07 4.26
CA LEU A 104 -1.68 15.20 3.72
C LEU A 104 -0.21 15.17 4.17
N LYS A 105 0.03 14.96 5.47
CA LYS A 105 1.39 14.84 6.02
C LYS A 105 2.16 13.71 5.35
N ARG A 106 1.51 12.56 5.14
CA ARG A 106 2.13 11.40 4.51
C ARG A 106 2.48 11.67 3.06
N ASP A 107 1.63 12.37 2.31
CA ASP A 107 1.90 12.71 0.91
C ASP A 107 3.09 13.64 0.78
N VAL A 108 3.17 14.66 1.64
CA VAL A 108 4.34 15.55 1.74
C VAL A 108 5.60 14.74 2.05
N ASP A 109 5.56 13.88 3.07
CA ASP A 109 6.71 13.05 3.48
C ASP A 109 7.19 12.11 2.37
N SER A 110 6.29 11.66 1.49
CA SER A 110 6.61 10.69 0.42
C SER A 110 6.66 11.30 -0.98
N PHE A 111 6.59 12.62 -1.10
CA PHE A 111 6.50 13.30 -2.39
C PHE A 111 7.61 12.89 -3.37
N ASN A 112 8.86 12.88 -2.90
CA ASN A 112 10.01 12.49 -3.71
C ASN A 112 9.96 11.02 -4.16
N LEU A 113 9.44 10.12 -3.32
CA LEU A 113 9.30 8.69 -3.66
C LEU A 113 8.27 8.50 -4.78
N VAL A 114 7.17 9.26 -4.73
CA VAL A 114 6.14 9.25 -5.76
C VAL A 114 6.68 9.82 -7.07
N LEU A 115 7.44 10.92 -7.02
CA LEU A 115 8.09 11.48 -8.21
C LEU A 115 9.07 10.48 -8.85
N GLU A 116 9.87 9.78 -8.04
CA GLU A 116 10.76 8.73 -8.54
C GLU A 116 9.98 7.59 -9.20
N ALA A 117 8.88 7.14 -8.58
CA ALA A 117 8.05 6.09 -9.15
C ALA A 117 7.45 6.51 -10.51
N LYS A 118 6.96 7.75 -10.63
CA LYS A 118 6.38 8.29 -11.87
C LYS A 118 7.38 8.39 -13.04
N LYS A 119 8.69 8.38 -12.78
CA LYS A 119 9.73 8.36 -13.84
C LYS A 119 9.88 6.99 -14.50
N LEU A 120 9.33 5.94 -13.91
CA LEU A 120 9.47 4.58 -14.46
C LEU A 120 8.67 4.44 -15.77
N PRO A 121 9.22 3.71 -16.76
CA PRO A 121 8.53 3.49 -18.02
C PRO A 121 7.22 2.75 -17.76
N LEU A 122 6.14 3.34 -18.26
CA LEU A 122 4.77 2.98 -17.99
C LEU A 122 4.36 1.73 -18.75
N LEU A 123 4.77 0.56 -18.25
CA LEU A 123 4.09 -0.70 -18.61
C LEU A 123 2.79 -0.77 -17.79
N SER A 124 1.72 -0.14 -18.32
CA SER A 124 0.33 -0.15 -17.82
C SER A 124 0.02 0.68 -16.54
N ILE A 125 -0.29 1.97 -16.71
CA ILE A 125 -1.23 2.64 -15.78
C ILE A 125 -2.61 2.00 -16.03
N LEU A 126 -3.18 1.38 -15.00
CA LEU A 126 -4.59 1.03 -14.99
C LEU A 126 -5.33 2.09 -14.17
N PRO A 127 -6.25 2.88 -14.76
CA PRO A 127 -7.04 3.82 -13.99
C PRO A 127 -7.95 3.08 -13.00
N ILE A 128 -7.93 3.51 -11.74
CA ILE A 128 -8.80 2.95 -10.71
C ILE A 128 -10.14 3.67 -10.72
N TYR A 129 -11.16 3.05 -11.32
CA TYR A 129 -12.54 3.50 -11.18
C TYR A 129 -13.24 2.83 -9.99
N PRO A 130 -14.12 3.56 -9.27
CA PRO A 130 -14.88 3.02 -8.15
C PRO A 130 -16.00 2.13 -8.68
N SER A 131 -15.76 0.82 -8.84
CA SER A 131 -16.83 -0.15 -9.07
C SER A 131 -16.58 -1.43 -8.29
N SER A 132 -17.63 -2.05 -7.78
CA SER A 132 -17.63 -3.22 -6.89
C SER A 132 -17.10 -4.54 -7.47
N LYS A 133 -16.44 -4.52 -8.65
CA LYS A 133 -16.01 -5.72 -9.41
C LYS A 133 -14.49 -5.85 -9.59
N TRP A 134 -13.69 -5.23 -8.72
CA TRP A 134 -12.21 -5.31 -8.77
C TRP A 134 -11.66 -6.74 -8.67
N SER A 135 -12.33 -7.63 -7.93
CA SER A 135 -11.76 -8.93 -7.54
C SER A 135 -11.75 -9.99 -8.64
N GLN A 136 -12.50 -9.87 -9.75
CA GLN A 136 -12.58 -10.96 -10.75
C GLN A 136 -11.75 -10.67 -12.00
N ARG A 137 -11.55 -9.39 -12.34
CA ARG A 137 -10.90 -8.97 -13.60
C ARG A 137 -9.38 -8.87 -13.50
N PHE A 138 -8.84 -8.72 -12.28
CA PHE A 138 -7.40 -8.76 -12.01
C PHE A 138 -6.82 -10.17 -12.13
N TYR A 139 -7.53 -11.20 -11.67
CA TYR A 139 -6.98 -12.56 -11.65
C TYR A 139 -6.64 -13.06 -13.07
N HIS A 140 -7.53 -12.85 -14.05
CA HIS A 140 -7.33 -13.37 -15.40
C HIS A 140 -6.14 -12.77 -16.17
N VAL A 141 -5.71 -11.55 -15.84
CA VAL A 141 -4.57 -10.89 -16.52
C VAL A 141 -3.22 -11.46 -16.06
N PHE A 142 -3.15 -12.04 -14.85
CA PHE A 142 -1.90 -12.42 -14.21
C PHE A 142 -1.73 -13.93 -13.93
N TYR A 143 -2.71 -14.78 -14.29
CA TYR A 143 -2.72 -16.22 -13.99
C TYR A 143 -1.62 -17.07 -14.66
N GLY A 144 -0.78 -16.48 -15.52
CA GLY A 144 0.29 -17.18 -16.24
C GLY A 144 1.71 -16.68 -15.98
N LEU A 145 1.90 -15.68 -15.11
CA LEU A 145 3.20 -15.04 -14.93
C LEU A 145 3.72 -15.27 -13.51
N ASP A 146 4.96 -15.75 -13.40
CA ASP A 146 5.74 -15.73 -12.16
C ASP A 146 6.12 -14.28 -11.83
N LEU A 147 5.13 -13.56 -11.31
CA LEU A 147 5.14 -12.11 -11.29
C LEU A 147 5.15 -11.60 -9.85
N VAL A 148 6.15 -10.78 -9.56
CA VAL A 148 6.11 -9.86 -8.44
C VAL A 148 5.28 -8.66 -8.89
N ILE A 149 4.02 -8.58 -8.46
CA ILE A 149 3.17 -7.42 -8.76
C ILE A 149 3.42 -6.39 -7.67
N ILE A 150 3.89 -5.22 -8.05
CA ILE A 150 4.12 -4.16 -7.09
C ILE A 150 3.03 -3.13 -7.19
N ILE A 151 2.29 -2.94 -6.11
CA ILE A 151 1.27 -1.90 -6.01
C ILE A 151 1.86 -0.73 -5.22
N CYS A 152 2.27 0.33 -5.92
CA CYS A 152 2.50 1.61 -5.27
C CYS A 152 1.14 2.26 -4.99
N CYS A 153 0.58 2.00 -3.80
CA CYS A 153 -0.62 2.68 -3.34
C CYS A 153 -0.20 4.00 -2.70
N ILE A 154 -0.44 5.09 -3.42
CA ILE A 154 -0.52 6.42 -2.80
C ILE A 154 -1.78 6.36 -1.94
N SER A 155 -1.61 5.98 -0.67
CA SER A 155 -2.66 6.03 0.34
C SER A 155 -2.89 7.47 0.69
#